data_AF-A0A358NK40-F1
#
_entry.id   AF-A0A358NK40-F1
#
_cell.length_a   1.000
_cell.length_b   1.000
_cell.length_c   1.000
_cell.angle_alpha   90.00
_cell.angle_beta   90.00
_cell.angle_gamma   90.00
#
_symmetry.space_group_name_H-M   'P 1'
#
loop_
_entity.id
_entity.type
_entity.pdbx_description
1 polymer ?
#
loop_
_entity_poly.entity_id
_entity_poly.type
_entity_poly.pdbx_seq_one_letter_code
_entity_poly.pdbx_strand_id
1 'polypeptide(L)'
;MEKALKEIIEVFPKTNDPQLIDIILDKYCYEEMLKSAEETGSDFIIDYVKMQIDAINLKTYVRLKKMNKSWDFFSKVFLNGGRIHEQVFIKSYDEPFEKFAELLSAYGFKEIFLEGTEALKETGLFTTLEKLLDNKLMQHVKNAKYVPFGIEPLAGYLIAKDNEIKIARIILAGKLAGISPELIRERLRETYV
;
A
#
# COMPACT_ATOMS: atom_id res chain seq x y z
N MET A 1 18.93 -2.60 -7.04
CA MET A 1 18.40 -3.27 -8.24
C MET A 1 19.24 -4.43 -8.76
N GLU A 2 20.57 -4.44 -8.61
CA GLU A 2 21.42 -5.52 -9.15
C GLU A 2 21.04 -6.92 -8.62
N LYS A 3 20.74 -7.03 -7.32
CA LYS A 3 20.30 -8.29 -6.70
C LYS A 3 19.00 -8.81 -7.31
N ALA A 4 18.03 -7.92 -7.55
CA ALA A 4 16.76 -8.27 -8.19
C ALA A 4 16.98 -8.87 -9.58
N LEU A 5 17.83 -8.23 -10.39
CA LEU A 5 18.13 -8.71 -11.75
C LEU A 5 18.80 -10.08 -11.74
N LYS A 6 19.75 -10.31 -10.82
CA LYS A 6 20.39 -11.62 -10.64
C LYS A 6 19.37 -12.71 -10.32
N GLU A 7 18.48 -12.45 -9.37
CA GLU A 7 17.43 -13.40 -8.98
C GLU A 7 16.45 -13.68 -10.13
N ILE A 8 16.03 -12.65 -10.88
CA ILE A 8 15.14 -12.80 -12.05
C ILE A 8 15.78 -13.67 -13.12
N ILE A 9 17.05 -13.43 -13.46
CA ILE A 9 17.78 -14.20 -14.48
C ILE A 9 17.93 -15.68 -14.06
N GLU A 10 17.98 -15.97 -12.76
CA GLU A 10 18.07 -17.34 -12.25
C GLU A 10 16.72 -18.06 -12.15
N VAL A 11 15.65 -17.34 -11.83
CA VAL A 11 14.33 -17.92 -11.53
C VAL A 11 13.45 -17.99 -12.77
N PHE A 12 13.37 -16.92 -13.55
CA PHE A 12 12.43 -16.81 -14.68
C PHE A 12 12.63 -17.92 -15.74
N PRO A 13 13.85 -18.29 -16.17
CA PRO A 13 14.03 -19.37 -17.14
C PRO A 13 13.58 -20.75 -16.64
N LYS A 14 13.54 -20.95 -15.31
CA LYS A 14 13.15 -22.23 -14.70
C LYS A 14 11.63 -22.37 -14.58
N THR A 15 10.92 -21.26 -14.39
CA THR A 15 9.47 -21.26 -14.14
C THR A 15 8.65 -20.81 -15.36
N ASN A 16 9.23 -19.97 -16.23
CA ASN A 16 8.53 -19.22 -17.28
C ASN A 16 7.30 -18.45 -16.77
N ASP A 17 7.30 -18.08 -15.49
CA ASP A 17 6.21 -17.31 -14.87
C ASP A 17 6.60 -15.82 -14.80
N PRO A 18 6.00 -14.95 -15.63
CA PRO A 18 6.30 -13.53 -15.62
C PRO A 18 5.87 -12.83 -14.32
N GLN A 19 4.91 -13.39 -13.57
CA GLN A 19 4.47 -12.80 -12.31
C GLN A 19 5.60 -12.77 -11.27
N LEU A 20 6.54 -13.71 -11.33
CA LEU A 20 7.70 -13.73 -10.43
C LEU A 20 8.63 -12.55 -10.68
N ILE A 21 8.68 -12.01 -11.89
CA ILE A 21 9.49 -10.82 -12.20
C ILE A 21 8.97 -9.65 -11.37
N ASP A 22 7.66 -9.39 -11.41
CA ASP A 22 7.03 -8.31 -10.67
C ASP A 22 7.21 -8.49 -9.16
N ILE A 23 6.98 -9.71 -8.64
CA ILE A 23 7.15 -10.03 -7.21
C ILE A 23 8.58 -9.76 -6.74
N ILE A 24 9.58 -10.19 -7.51
CA ILE A 24 10.99 -9.98 -7.17
C ILE A 24 11.32 -8.49 -7.21
N LEU A 25 10.89 -7.77 -8.26
CA LEU A 25 11.16 -6.33 -8.38
C LEU A 25 10.51 -5.53 -7.25
N ASP A 26 9.25 -5.80 -6.92
CA ASP A 26 8.55 -5.12 -5.83
C ASP A 26 9.27 -5.31 -4.50
N LYS A 27 9.67 -6.56 -4.20
CA LYS A 27 10.41 -6.89 -2.98
C LYS A 27 11.69 -6.08 -2.84
N TYR A 28 12.55 -6.09 -3.86
CA TYR A 28 13.81 -5.35 -3.80
C TYR A 28 13.61 -3.83 -3.87
N CYS A 29 12.60 -3.35 -4.59
CA CYS A 29 12.28 -1.93 -4.66
C CYS A 29 11.92 -1.37 -3.28
N TYR A 30 11.05 -2.05 -2.53
CA TYR A 30 10.66 -1.61 -1.20
C TYR A 30 11.76 -1.82 -0.15
N GLU A 31 12.58 -2.86 -0.28
CA GLU A 31 13.77 -3.05 0.56
C GLU A 31 14.78 -1.89 0.38
N GLU A 32 15.08 -1.51 -0.87
CA GLU A 32 15.99 -0.40 -1.16
C GLU A 32 15.39 0.95 -0.78
N MET A 33 14.08 1.14 -0.97
CA MET A 33 13.40 2.36 -0.54
C MET A 33 13.43 2.51 0.99
N LEU A 34 13.21 1.43 1.74
CA LEU A 34 13.30 1.47 3.20
C LEU A 34 14.74 1.75 3.65
N LYS A 35 15.73 1.06 3.08
CA LYS A 35 17.15 1.32 3.40
C LYS A 35 17.53 2.78 3.11
N SER A 36 17.10 3.32 1.98
CA SER A 36 17.35 4.72 1.61
C SER A 36 16.68 5.70 2.57
N ALA A 37 15.47 5.38 3.06
CA ALA A 37 14.78 6.16 4.08
C ALA A 37 15.52 6.11 5.43
N GLU A 38 16.02 4.95 5.83
CA GLU A 38 16.81 4.78 7.07
C GLU A 38 18.11 5.59 7.02
N GLU A 39 18.76 5.65 5.86
CA GLU A 39 19.97 6.45 5.63
C GLU A 39 19.74 7.96 5.77
N THR A 40 18.50 8.45 5.62
CA THR A 40 18.21 9.89 5.84
C THR A 40 18.17 10.25 7.32
N GLY A 41 18.00 9.27 8.22
CA GLY A 41 17.81 9.50 9.66
C GLY A 41 16.55 10.29 10.02
N SER A 42 15.58 10.43 9.11
CA SER A 42 14.32 11.14 9.37
C SER A 42 13.22 10.13 9.67
N ASP A 43 12.77 10.11 10.93
CA ASP A 43 11.67 9.24 11.37
C ASP A 43 10.41 9.44 10.52
N PHE A 44 10.15 10.68 10.07
CA PHE A 44 9.03 10.98 9.19
C PHE A 44 9.09 10.20 7.86
N ILE A 45 10.26 10.15 7.21
CA ILE A 45 10.45 9.46 5.92
C ILE A 45 10.43 7.95 6.14
N ILE A 46 11.11 7.47 7.19
CA ILE A 46 11.14 6.05 7.56
C ILE A 46 9.72 5.56 7.81
N ASP A 47 8.96 6.28 8.63
CA ASP A 47 7.58 5.95 8.96
C ASP A 47 6.67 5.95 7.74
N TYR A 48 6.85 6.91 6.83
CA TYR A 48 6.09 6.98 5.58
C TYR A 48 6.33 5.74 4.72
N VAL A 49 7.59 5.29 4.57
CA VAL A 49 7.92 4.07 3.81
C VAL A 49 7.37 2.81 4.49
N LYS A 50 7.48 2.70 5.81
CA LYS A 50 6.89 1.57 6.57
C LYS A 50 5.37 1.51 6.40
N MET A 51 4.69 2.66 6.47
CA MET A 51 3.25 2.75 6.23
C MET A 51 2.86 2.37 4.79
N GLN A 52 3.67 2.72 3.79
CA GLN A 52 3.46 2.25 2.41
C GLN A 52 3.52 0.73 2.31
N ILE A 53 4.55 0.11 2.91
CA ILE A 53 4.72 -1.34 2.93
C ILE A 53 3.51 -2.02 3.59
N ASP A 54 3.10 -1.53 4.77
CA ASP A 54 1.93 -2.06 5.48
C ASP A 54 0.64 -1.93 4.65
N ALA A 55 0.41 -0.78 4.03
CA ALA A 55 -0.75 -0.56 3.17
C ALA A 55 -0.76 -1.49 1.94
N ILE A 56 0.41 -1.78 1.35
CA ILE A 56 0.51 -2.72 0.23
C ILE A 56 0.23 -4.14 0.70
N ASN A 57 0.83 -4.57 1.80
CA ASN A 57 0.57 -5.89 2.37
C ASN A 57 -0.91 -6.09 2.73
N LEU A 58 -1.58 -5.08 3.28
CA LEU A 58 -3.03 -5.13 3.54
C LEU A 58 -3.85 -5.27 2.25
N LYS A 59 -3.55 -4.48 1.20
CA LYS A 59 -4.22 -4.59 -0.11
C LYS A 59 -4.00 -5.98 -0.72
N THR A 60 -2.76 -6.47 -0.68
CA THR A 60 -2.37 -7.77 -1.22
C THR A 60 -3.04 -8.91 -0.47
N TYR A 61 -3.09 -8.86 0.86
CA TYR A 61 -3.78 -9.83 1.71
C TYR A 61 -5.26 -9.97 1.32
N VAL A 62 -5.99 -8.85 1.23
CA VAL A 62 -7.42 -8.87 0.89
C VAL A 62 -7.65 -9.38 -0.53
N ARG A 63 -6.81 -8.96 -1.50
CA ARG A 63 -6.87 -9.44 -2.89
C ARG A 63 -6.66 -10.95 -2.99
N LEU A 64 -5.59 -11.46 -2.39
CA LEU A 64 -5.25 -12.88 -2.46
C LEU A 64 -6.29 -13.76 -1.81
N LYS A 65 -6.83 -13.33 -0.66
CA LYS A 65 -7.91 -14.04 0.00
C LYS A 65 -9.18 -14.07 -0.86
N LYS A 66 -9.53 -12.96 -1.51
CA LYS A 66 -10.68 -12.92 -2.44
C LYS A 66 -10.48 -13.81 -3.67
N MET A 67 -9.22 -13.99 -4.10
CA MET A 67 -8.82 -14.90 -5.18
C MET A 67 -8.65 -16.36 -4.72
N ASN A 68 -8.96 -16.68 -3.46
CA ASN A 68 -8.75 -18.00 -2.85
C ASN A 68 -7.30 -18.52 -3.00
N LYS A 69 -6.31 -17.61 -2.96
CA LYS A 69 -4.89 -17.98 -2.95
C LYS A 69 -4.44 -18.33 -1.54
N SER A 70 -3.55 -19.31 -1.41
CA SER A 70 -3.06 -19.80 -0.11
C SER A 70 -2.18 -18.77 0.60
N TRP A 71 -2.02 -18.94 1.92
CA TRP A 71 -1.08 -18.15 2.71
C TRP A 71 0.37 -18.33 2.24
N ASP A 72 0.75 -19.51 1.71
CA ASP A 72 2.08 -19.75 1.11
C ASP A 72 2.35 -18.79 -0.07
N PHE A 73 1.32 -18.52 -0.88
CA PHE A 73 1.46 -17.54 -1.95
C PHE A 73 1.55 -16.12 -1.41
N PHE A 74 0.79 -15.78 -0.36
CA PHE A 74 0.91 -14.49 0.31
C PHE A 74 2.33 -14.26 0.84
N SER A 75 2.94 -15.25 1.50
CA SER A 75 4.31 -15.17 2.00
C SER A 75 5.35 -14.87 0.91
N LYS A 76 5.13 -15.36 -0.32
CA LYS A 76 6.01 -15.07 -1.47
C LYS A 76 5.93 -13.62 -1.93
N VAL A 77 4.77 -12.99 -1.78
CA VAL A 77 4.53 -11.59 -2.22
C VAL A 77 4.53 -10.58 -1.08
N PHE A 78 4.76 -11.03 0.15
CA PHE A 78 4.82 -10.19 1.32
C PHE A 78 6.04 -9.27 1.27
N LEU A 79 5.82 -7.98 1.47
CA LEU A 79 6.88 -6.98 1.54
C LEU A 79 7.35 -6.83 3.00
N ASN A 80 8.64 -7.05 3.23
CA ASN A 80 9.24 -6.91 4.56
C ASN A 80 9.51 -5.44 4.91
N GLY A 81 9.67 -5.17 6.20
CA GLY A 81 10.11 -3.85 6.70
C GLY A 81 8.99 -2.90 7.14
N GLY A 82 7.73 -3.27 6.90
CA GLY A 82 6.56 -2.60 7.50
C GLY A 82 6.47 -2.81 9.02
N ARG A 83 5.48 -2.18 9.67
CA ARG A 83 5.23 -2.36 11.11
C ARG A 83 4.44 -3.61 11.40
N ILE A 84 3.60 -4.07 10.48
CA ILE A 84 2.78 -5.27 10.66
C ILE A 84 3.62 -6.49 10.27
N HIS A 85 3.93 -7.33 11.25
CA HIS A 85 4.69 -8.56 11.00
C HIS A 85 3.88 -9.56 10.17
N GLU A 86 4.57 -10.30 9.29
CA GLU A 86 3.97 -11.33 8.42
C GLU A 86 3.11 -12.34 9.21
N GLN A 87 3.56 -12.72 10.41
CA GLN A 87 2.85 -13.68 11.26
C GLN A 87 1.46 -13.19 11.67
N VAL A 88 1.21 -11.87 11.71
CA VAL A 88 -0.12 -11.30 11.98
C VAL A 88 -1.08 -11.65 10.84
N PHE A 89 -0.61 -11.60 9.59
CA PHE A 89 -1.41 -11.97 8.41
C PHE A 89 -1.65 -13.48 8.34
N ILE A 90 -0.59 -14.28 8.54
CA ILE A 90 -0.66 -15.75 8.43
C ILE A 90 -1.62 -16.33 9.48
N LYS A 91 -1.53 -15.88 10.73
CA LYS A 91 -2.37 -16.38 11.84
C LYS A 91 -3.88 -16.19 11.63
N SER A 92 -4.27 -15.24 10.80
CA SER A 92 -5.67 -14.94 10.51
C SER A 92 -6.02 -15.16 9.04
N TYR A 93 -5.18 -15.86 8.28
CA TYR A 93 -5.37 -15.99 6.84
C TYR A 93 -6.68 -16.70 6.48
N ASP A 94 -7.07 -17.71 7.25
CA ASP A 94 -8.33 -18.46 7.04
C ASP A 94 -9.53 -17.90 7.85
N GLU A 95 -9.31 -16.88 8.67
CA GLU A 95 -10.32 -16.30 9.57
C GLU A 95 -11.16 -15.21 8.87
N PRO A 96 -12.35 -14.83 9.34
CA PRO A 96 -13.07 -13.68 8.78
C PRO A 96 -12.27 -12.37 8.87
N PHE A 97 -12.54 -11.40 7.98
CA PHE A 97 -11.82 -10.12 7.96
C PHE A 97 -11.96 -9.34 9.28
N GLU A 98 -13.10 -9.48 9.94
CA GLU A 98 -13.41 -8.85 11.21
C GLU A 98 -12.42 -9.28 12.31
N LYS A 99 -12.05 -10.57 12.34
CA LYS A 99 -11.10 -11.11 13.33
C LYS A 99 -9.67 -10.65 13.04
N PHE A 100 -9.29 -10.55 11.76
CA PHE A 100 -7.99 -9.96 11.39
C PHE A 100 -7.93 -8.46 11.74
N ALA A 101 -9.03 -7.72 11.54
CA ALA A 101 -9.11 -6.30 11.86
C ALA A 101 -8.83 -6.00 13.35
N GLU A 102 -9.21 -6.89 14.27
CA GLU A 102 -8.89 -6.73 15.69
C GLU A 102 -7.37 -6.69 15.94
N LEU A 103 -6.59 -7.51 15.23
CA LEU A 103 -5.12 -7.49 15.32
C LEU A 103 -4.52 -6.19 14.77
N LEU A 104 -5.21 -5.55 13.82
CA LEU A 104 -4.80 -4.28 13.22
C LEU A 104 -5.00 -3.07 14.14
N SER A 105 -5.68 -3.23 15.28
CA SER A 105 -5.88 -2.17 16.27
C SER A 105 -4.55 -1.62 16.78
N ALA A 106 -3.60 -2.51 17.09
CA ALA A 106 -2.26 -2.15 17.57
C ALA A 106 -1.44 -1.32 16.55
N TYR A 107 -1.83 -1.35 15.28
CA TYR A 107 -1.15 -0.67 14.17
C TYR A 107 -1.95 0.53 13.65
N GLY A 108 -3.11 0.83 14.23
CA GLY A 108 -3.98 1.93 13.83
C GLY A 108 -4.70 1.72 12.49
N PHE A 109 -4.86 0.47 12.03
CA PHE A 109 -5.52 0.14 10.75
C PHE A 109 -6.92 -0.49 10.90
N LYS A 110 -7.37 -0.80 12.12
CA LYS A 110 -8.63 -1.50 12.39
C LYS A 110 -9.85 -0.91 11.68
N GLU A 111 -10.16 0.36 11.95
CA GLU A 111 -11.37 1.01 11.44
C GLU A 111 -11.36 1.10 9.91
N ILE A 112 -10.25 1.55 9.33
CA ILE A 112 -10.03 1.62 7.88
C ILE A 112 -10.18 0.26 7.21
N PHE A 113 -9.66 -0.79 7.84
CA PHE A 113 -9.73 -2.13 7.31
C PHE A 113 -11.16 -2.68 7.35
N LEU A 114 -11.90 -2.46 8.45
CA LEU A 114 -13.30 -2.85 8.56
C LEU A 114 -14.15 -2.13 7.52
N GLU A 115 -14.08 -0.81 7.45
CA GLU A 115 -14.84 -0.01 6.47
C GLU A 115 -14.53 -0.44 5.03
N GLY A 116 -13.24 -0.61 4.71
CA GLY A 116 -12.82 -1.04 3.38
C GLY A 116 -13.25 -2.46 3.01
N THR A 117 -13.26 -3.40 3.98
CA THR A 117 -13.67 -4.79 3.72
C THR A 117 -15.18 -4.98 3.74
N GLU A 118 -15.93 -4.18 4.49
CA GLU A 118 -17.39 -4.10 4.44
C GLU A 118 -17.85 -3.58 3.08
N ALA A 119 -17.29 -2.46 2.61
CA ALA A 119 -17.57 -1.94 1.27
C ALA A 119 -17.21 -2.95 0.17
N LEU A 120 -16.12 -3.70 0.32
CA LEU A 120 -15.76 -4.78 -0.60
C LEU A 120 -16.80 -5.91 -0.60
N LYS A 121 -17.36 -6.26 0.56
CA LYS A 121 -18.40 -7.30 0.70
C LYS A 121 -19.70 -6.87 0.02
N GLU A 122 -20.08 -5.60 0.16
CA GLU A 122 -21.30 -5.05 -0.42
C GLU A 122 -21.21 -4.81 -1.92
N THR A 123 -20.08 -4.25 -2.39
CA THR A 123 -19.94 -3.77 -3.78
C THR A 123 -19.10 -4.68 -4.66
N GLY A 124 -18.29 -5.56 -4.08
CA GLY A 124 -17.26 -6.33 -4.79
C GLY A 124 -16.04 -5.51 -5.23
N LEU A 125 -15.98 -4.22 -4.87
CA LEU A 125 -14.92 -3.31 -5.31
C LEU A 125 -13.88 -3.08 -4.20
N PHE A 126 -12.60 -3.10 -4.57
CA PHE A 126 -11.48 -2.81 -3.66
C PHE A 126 -11.22 -1.32 -3.45
N THR A 127 -11.85 -0.47 -4.28
CA THR A 127 -11.53 0.96 -4.39
C THR A 127 -11.63 1.70 -3.07
N THR A 128 -12.61 1.35 -2.21
CA THR A 128 -12.81 1.97 -0.90
C THR A 128 -11.63 1.68 0.03
N LEU A 129 -11.24 0.41 0.18
CA LEU A 129 -10.06 0.04 0.97
C LEU A 129 -8.79 0.72 0.46
N GLU A 130 -8.57 0.72 -0.86
CA GLU A 130 -7.39 1.36 -1.47
C GLU A 130 -7.36 2.86 -1.19
N LYS A 131 -8.51 3.54 -1.29
CA LYS A 131 -8.65 4.97 -1.01
C LYS A 131 -8.39 5.27 0.47
N LEU A 132 -8.97 4.50 1.40
CA LEU A 132 -8.82 4.73 2.83
C LEU A 132 -7.37 4.52 3.29
N LEU A 133 -6.69 3.50 2.75
CA LEU A 133 -5.27 3.28 3.00
C LEU A 133 -4.42 4.43 2.43
N ASP A 134 -4.65 4.86 1.18
CA ASP A 134 -3.96 6.03 0.61
C ASP A 134 -4.20 7.30 1.46
N ASN A 135 -5.41 7.50 1.99
CA ASN A 135 -5.74 8.62 2.86
C ASN A 135 -5.00 8.55 4.20
N LYS A 136 -4.85 7.36 4.81
CA LYS A 136 -4.03 7.17 6.03
C LYS A 136 -2.59 7.66 5.81
N LEU A 137 -2.00 7.35 4.65
CA LEU A 137 -0.67 7.84 4.31
C LEU A 137 -0.65 9.37 4.19
N MET A 138 -1.65 9.96 3.54
CA MET A 138 -1.75 11.40 3.40
C MET A 138 -1.92 12.12 4.76
N GLN A 139 -2.62 11.50 5.71
CA GLN A 139 -2.73 12.02 7.08
C GLN A 139 -1.36 12.11 7.78
N HIS A 140 -0.50 11.09 7.61
CA HIS A 140 0.89 11.16 8.09
C HIS A 140 1.65 12.30 7.41
N VAL A 141 1.51 12.41 6.08
CA VAL A 141 2.19 13.46 5.29
C VAL A 141 1.76 14.86 5.73
N LYS A 142 0.48 15.09 6.03
CA LYS A 142 -0.05 16.37 6.54
C LYS A 142 0.63 16.84 7.83
N ASN A 143 1.16 15.92 8.64
CA ASN A 143 1.88 16.28 9.87
C ASN A 143 3.16 17.07 9.60
N ALA A 144 3.75 16.95 8.39
CA ALA A 144 4.90 17.74 7.97
C ALA A 144 4.66 19.27 8.06
N LYS A 145 3.41 19.72 7.96
CA LYS A 145 3.05 21.15 8.09
C LYS A 145 3.35 21.72 9.47
N TYR A 146 3.42 20.88 10.50
CA TYR A 146 3.67 21.31 11.88
C TYR A 146 5.16 21.27 12.25
N VAL A 147 6.03 20.80 11.35
CA VAL A 147 7.47 20.77 11.55
C VAL A 147 8.09 22.01 10.89
N PRO A 148 8.56 23.01 11.67
CA PRO A 148 9.02 24.28 11.11
C PRO A 148 10.38 24.18 10.41
N PHE A 149 11.23 23.24 10.83
CA PHE A 149 12.59 23.06 10.30
C PHE A 149 12.87 21.58 10.07
N GLY A 150 13.41 21.24 8.92
CA GLY A 150 13.80 19.87 8.58
C GLY A 150 13.47 19.50 7.13
N ILE A 151 13.66 18.23 6.79
CA ILE A 151 13.35 17.69 5.46
C ILE A 151 11.85 17.43 5.28
N GLU A 152 11.10 17.36 6.37
CA GLU A 152 9.70 16.97 6.45
C GLU A 152 8.80 17.86 5.58
N PRO A 153 8.87 19.22 5.64
CA PRO A 153 8.03 20.05 4.80
C PRO A 153 8.29 19.86 3.30
N LEU A 154 9.55 19.65 2.92
CA LEU A 154 9.95 19.44 1.53
C LEU A 154 9.49 18.07 1.03
N ALA A 155 9.75 17.01 1.80
CA ALA A 155 9.30 15.66 1.50
C ALA A 155 7.77 15.60 1.44
N GLY A 156 7.09 16.22 2.40
CA GLY A 156 5.64 16.28 2.47
C GLY A 156 5.03 17.00 1.26
N TYR A 157 5.62 18.11 0.81
CA TYR A 157 5.22 18.78 -0.44
C TYR A 157 5.39 17.87 -1.66
N LEU A 158 6.53 17.18 -1.79
CA LEU A 158 6.79 16.31 -2.94
C LEU A 158 5.79 15.15 -3.00
N ILE A 159 5.56 14.48 -1.88
CA ILE A 159 4.58 13.39 -1.76
C ILE A 159 3.16 13.90 -2.07
N ALA A 160 2.80 15.07 -1.55
CA ALA A 160 1.53 15.72 -1.84
C ALA A 160 1.34 15.97 -3.35
N LYS A 161 2.39 16.46 -4.03
CA LYS A 161 2.35 16.71 -5.47
C LYS A 161 2.19 15.43 -6.28
N ASP A 162 2.84 14.34 -5.90
CA ASP A 162 2.63 13.05 -6.56
C ASP A 162 1.17 12.58 -6.42
N ASN A 163 0.57 12.73 -5.23
CA ASN A 163 -0.83 12.39 -5.01
C ASN A 163 -1.80 13.30 -5.80
N GLU A 164 -1.52 14.60 -5.92
CA GLU A 164 -2.30 15.51 -6.77
C GLU A 164 -2.26 15.10 -8.25
N ILE A 165 -1.09 14.68 -8.75
CA ILE A 165 -0.94 14.14 -10.11
C ILE A 165 -1.75 12.86 -10.27
N LYS A 166 -1.72 11.96 -9.28
CA LYS A 166 -2.55 10.73 -9.27
C LYS A 166 -4.05 11.06 -9.33
N ILE A 167 -4.51 12.03 -8.55
CA ILE A 167 -5.90 12.50 -8.55
C ILE A 167 -6.28 13.05 -9.92
N ALA A 168 -5.42 13.89 -10.54
CA ALA A 168 -5.66 14.42 -11.87
C ALA A 168 -5.78 13.29 -12.91
N ARG A 169 -4.94 12.25 -12.84
CA ARG A 169 -5.03 11.07 -13.72
C ARG A 169 -6.35 10.32 -13.54
N ILE A 170 -6.82 10.14 -12.31
CA ILE A 170 -8.13 9.50 -12.03
C ILE A 170 -9.27 10.30 -12.68
N ILE A 171 -9.26 11.63 -12.55
CA ILE A 171 -10.28 12.50 -13.15
C ILE A 171 -10.25 12.40 -14.68
N LEU A 172 -9.06 12.48 -15.29
CA LEU A 172 -8.91 12.40 -16.74
C LEU A 172 -9.35 11.04 -17.29
N ALA A 173 -8.90 9.94 -16.66
CA ALA A 173 -9.30 8.59 -17.05
C ALA A 173 -10.82 8.38 -16.90
N GLY A 174 -11.41 8.86 -15.81
CA GLY A 174 -12.85 8.78 -15.59
C GLY A 174 -13.65 9.56 -16.63
N LYS A 175 -13.22 10.77 -16.99
CA LYS A 175 -13.85 11.57 -18.04
C LYS A 175 -13.74 10.93 -19.41
N LEU A 176 -12.56 10.40 -19.77
CA LEU A 176 -12.35 9.68 -21.03
C LEU A 176 -13.21 8.43 -21.14
N ALA A 177 -13.45 7.74 -20.02
CA ALA A 177 -14.32 6.56 -19.94
C ALA A 177 -15.82 6.90 -19.85
N GLY A 178 -16.21 8.19 -19.87
CA GLY A 178 -17.61 8.60 -19.77
C GLY A 178 -18.26 8.34 -18.41
N ILE A 179 -17.46 8.18 -17.34
CA ILE A 179 -17.96 7.96 -15.98
C ILE A 179 -18.58 9.26 -15.45
N SER A 180 -19.70 9.14 -14.71
CA SER A 180 -20.36 10.31 -14.13
C SER A 180 -19.45 11.06 -13.14
N PRO A 181 -19.57 12.40 -13.03
CA PRO A 181 -18.80 13.18 -12.08
C PRO A 181 -18.92 12.69 -10.62
N GLU A 182 -20.09 12.19 -10.24
CA GLU A 182 -20.39 11.66 -8.90
C GLU A 182 -19.53 10.42 -8.60
N LEU A 183 -19.51 9.45 -9.52
CA LEU A 183 -18.70 8.23 -9.39
C LEU A 183 -17.20 8.53 -9.45
N ILE A 184 -16.78 9.56 -10.20
CA ILE A 184 -15.38 10.02 -10.19
C ILE A 184 -15.02 10.58 -8.81
N ARG A 185 -15.89 11.42 -8.21
CA ARG A 185 -15.65 12.03 -6.89
C ARG A 185 -15.48 10.97 -5.79
N GLU A 186 -16.26 9.90 -5.82
CA GLU A 186 -16.15 8.80 -4.85
C GLU A 186 -14.75 8.18 -4.80
N ARG A 187 -14.05 8.16 -5.95
CA ARG A 187 -12.71 7.60 -6.10
C ARG A 187 -11.57 8.56 -5.73
N LEU A 188 -11.85 9.83 -5.46
CA LEU A 188 -10.80 10.80 -5.16
C LEU A 188 -10.24 10.58 -3.75
N ARG A 189 -8.91 10.62 -3.64
CA ARG A 189 -8.18 10.58 -2.36
C ARG A 189 -8.15 11.98 -1.73
N GLU A 190 -7.86 12.02 -0.44
CA GLU A 190 -7.58 13.28 0.24
C GLU A 190 -6.38 14.00 -0.40
N THR A 191 -6.50 15.32 -0.50
CA THR A 191 -5.41 16.22 -0.86
C THR A 191 -4.61 16.61 0.37
N TYR A 192 -3.41 17.12 0.15
CA TYR A 192 -2.56 17.63 1.23
C TYR A 192 -3.11 18.90 1.87
N VAL A 193 -3.78 19.77 1.08
CA VAL A 193 -4.44 21.00 1.55
C VAL A 193 -5.79 20.65 2.17
#